data_AF-A0A1A0I898-F1
#
_entry.id   AF-A0A1A0I898-F1
#
_cell.length_a   1.000
_cell.length_b   1.000
_cell.length_c   1.000
_cell.angle_alpha   90.00
_cell.angle_beta   90.00
_cell.angle_gamma   90.00
#
_symmetry.space_group_name_H-M   'P 1'
#
loop_
_entity.id
_entity.type
_entity.pdbx_description
1 polymer ?
#
loop_
_entity_poly.entity_id
_entity_poly.type
_entity_poly.pdbx_seq_one_letter_code
_entity_poly.pdbx_strand_id
1 'polypeptide(L)'
;MTAFPPALDILGNLRRLVPAEFADSDLADLADTLYGELTRQVGERMCAGLSDEHIAAFDQLDDEADQLAFIEHFCPHYRDIVKLTYDELMREIKEQLASTVH
;
A
#
# COMPACT_ATOMS: atom_id res chain seq x y z
N MET A 1 11.88 -14.24 4.57
CA MET A 1 10.44 -13.96 4.56
C MET A 1 10.30 -12.49 4.24
N THR A 2 9.80 -12.14 3.05
CA THR A 2 9.45 -10.77 2.70
C THR A 2 7.99 -10.57 3.07
N ALA A 3 7.73 -9.76 4.09
CA ALA A 3 6.38 -9.41 4.52
C ALA A 3 5.59 -8.83 3.35
N PHE A 4 4.27 -9.04 3.36
CA PHE A 4 3.35 -8.35 2.47
C PHE A 4 3.00 -6.97 3.09
N PRO A 5 2.97 -5.87 2.31
CA PRO A 5 3.31 -5.73 0.89
C PRO A 5 4.83 -5.84 0.62
N PRO A 6 5.28 -6.11 -0.63
CA PRO A 6 6.71 -6.11 -1.00
C PRO A 6 7.41 -4.91 -0.38
N ALA A 7 8.64 -5.07 0.13
CA ALA A 7 9.35 -4.04 0.88
C ALA A 7 9.43 -2.71 0.11
N LEU A 8 8.43 -1.86 0.29
CA LEU A 8 8.35 -0.50 -0.24
C LEU A 8 9.05 0.40 0.77
N ASP A 9 10.09 1.10 0.33
CA ASP A 9 10.77 2.12 1.14
C ASP A 9 9.92 3.41 1.17
N ILE A 10 8.74 3.33 1.80
CA ILE A 10 7.76 4.42 1.83
C ILE A 10 8.38 5.67 2.45
N LEU A 11 9.01 5.53 3.62
CA LEU A 11 9.66 6.63 4.32
C LEU A 11 10.79 7.26 3.49
N GLY A 12 11.68 6.45 2.90
CA GLY A 12 12.76 6.96 2.07
C GLY A 12 12.26 7.66 0.81
N ASN A 13 11.17 7.16 0.20
CA ASN A 13 10.56 7.77 -0.96
C ASN A 13 9.85 9.09 -0.61
N LEU A 14 9.12 9.16 0.51
CA LEU A 14 8.51 10.40 0.99
C LEU A 14 9.57 11.44 1.36
N ARG A 15 10.68 11.05 2.02
CA ARG A 15 11.77 11.98 2.37
C ARG A 15 12.38 12.67 1.15
N ARG A 16 12.43 11.99 0.00
CA ARG A 16 12.90 12.57 -1.27
C ARG A 16 11.90 13.52 -1.91
N LEU A 17 10.63 13.46 -1.48
CA LEU A 17 9.52 14.20 -2.06
C LEU A 17 9.21 15.47 -1.27
N VAL A 18 9.32 15.42 0.05
CA VAL A 18 9.07 16.57 0.94
C VAL A 18 10.29 17.49 1.06
N PRO A 19 10.11 18.79 1.37
CA PRO A 19 11.22 19.70 1.66
C PRO A 19 12.07 19.21 2.85
N ALA A 20 13.36 19.57 2.87
CA ALA A 20 14.27 19.18 3.96
C ALA A 20 13.81 19.68 5.34
N GLU A 21 13.04 20.77 5.37
CA GLU A 21 12.49 21.41 6.57
C GLU A 21 11.22 20.72 7.09
N PHE A 22 10.68 19.77 6.34
CA PHE A 22 9.56 18.94 6.78
C PHE A 22 10.02 18.08 7.96
N ALA A 23 9.29 18.17 9.07
CA ALA A 23 9.67 17.52 10.31
C ALA A 23 9.59 16.00 10.17
N ASP A 24 10.52 15.29 10.81
CA ASP A 24 10.55 13.82 10.76
C ASP A 24 9.31 13.19 11.42
N SER A 25 8.68 13.87 12.40
CA SER A 25 7.40 13.45 12.98
C SER A 25 6.28 13.51 11.95
N ASP A 26 6.16 14.61 11.24
CA ASP A 26 5.12 14.81 10.24
C ASP A 26 5.33 13.85 9.06
N LEU A 27 6.58 13.52 8.75
CA LEU A 27 6.94 12.53 7.73
C LEU A 27 6.52 11.12 8.13
N ALA A 28 6.69 10.76 9.41
CA ALA A 28 6.26 9.47 9.93
C ALA A 28 4.73 9.35 9.90
N ASP A 29 4.02 10.39 10.34
CA ASP A 29 2.54 10.42 10.30
C ASP A 29 2.01 10.32 8.86
N LEU A 30 2.67 10.99 7.91
CA LEU A 30 2.35 10.88 6.49
C LEU A 30 2.63 9.48 5.94
N ALA A 31 3.72 8.83 6.36
CA ALA A 31 4.06 7.48 5.94
C ALA A 31 3.05 6.45 6.47
N ASP A 32 2.62 6.58 7.73
CA ASP A 32 1.60 5.72 8.32
C ASP A 32 0.25 5.90 7.62
N THR A 33 -0.13 7.15 7.33
CA THR A 33 -1.34 7.47 6.57
C THR A 33 -1.31 6.84 5.17
N LEU A 34 -0.17 6.98 4.47
CA LEU A 34 0.02 6.41 3.14
C LEU A 34 0.00 4.87 3.18
N TYR A 35 0.60 4.25 4.20
CA TYR A 35 0.57 2.80 4.35
C TYR A 35 -0.84 2.27 4.59
N GLY A 36 -1.62 2.93 5.46
CA GLY A 36 -3.02 2.58 5.70
C GLY A 36 -3.87 2.69 4.43
N GLU A 37 -3.70 3.79 3.69
CA GLU A 37 -4.44 4.03 2.45
C GLU A 37 -4.04 3.05 1.34
N LEU A 38 -2.75 2.75 1.21
CA LEU A 38 -2.24 1.72 0.30
C LEU A 38 -2.87 0.37 0.62
N THR A 39 -2.87 -0.04 1.89
CA THR A 39 -3.45 -1.31 2.34
C THR A 39 -4.94 -1.39 1.99
N ARG A 40 -5.68 -0.32 2.26
CA ARG A 40 -7.12 -0.23 1.96
C ARG A 40 -7.40 -0.37 0.46
N GLN A 41 -6.75 0.44 -0.37
CA GLN A 41 -6.98 0.45 -1.81
C GLN A 41 -6.51 -0.85 -2.48
N VAL A 42 -5.38 -1.43 -2.05
CA VAL A 42 -4.92 -2.73 -2.52
C VAL A 42 -5.94 -3.81 -2.17
N GLY A 43 -6.43 -3.83 -0.93
CA GLY A 43 -7.47 -4.76 -0.49
C GLY A 43 -8.74 -4.65 -1.34
N GLU A 44 -9.23 -3.43 -1.58
CA GLU A 44 -10.40 -3.19 -2.44
C GLU A 44 -10.21 -3.69 -3.87
N ARG A 45 -9.04 -3.39 -4.48
CA ARG A 45 -8.72 -3.82 -5.85
C ARG A 45 -8.57 -5.33 -5.96
N MET A 46 -7.99 -5.97 -4.95
CA MET A 46 -7.86 -7.43 -4.89
C MET A 46 -9.23 -8.09 -4.70
N CYS A 47 -10.05 -7.59 -3.77
CA CYS A 47 -11.38 -8.13 -3.50
C CYS A 47 -12.34 -7.97 -4.68
N ALA A 48 -12.16 -6.97 -5.56
CA ALA A 48 -13.00 -6.77 -6.74
C ALA A 48 -13.06 -7.99 -7.68
N GLY A 49 -12.03 -8.84 -7.67
CA GLY A 49 -11.97 -10.09 -8.45
C GLY A 49 -12.36 -11.35 -7.67
N LEU A 50 -12.66 -11.25 -6.38
CA LEU A 50 -12.94 -12.37 -5.49
C LEU A 50 -14.45 -12.52 -5.27
N SER A 51 -14.91 -13.77 -5.08
CA SER A 51 -16.26 -14.04 -4.60
C SER A 51 -16.32 -13.92 -3.09
N ASP A 52 -17.52 -13.77 -2.55
CA ASP A 52 -17.75 -13.76 -1.09
C ASP A 52 -17.20 -15.02 -0.41
N GLU A 53 -17.23 -16.17 -1.11
CA GLU A 53 -16.66 -17.44 -0.62
C GLU A 53 -15.13 -17.38 -0.49
N HIS A 54 -14.45 -16.75 -1.46
CA HIS A 54 -13.01 -16.54 -1.39
C HIS A 54 -12.64 -15.56 -0.28
N ILE A 55 -13.41 -14.49 -0.08
CA ILE A 55 -13.20 -13.52 1.00
C ILE A 55 -13.37 -14.21 2.35
N ALA A 56 -14.45 -14.98 2.53
CA ALA A 56 -14.68 -15.74 3.76
C ALA A 56 -13.59 -16.79 4.02
N ALA A 57 -13.06 -17.43 2.97
CA ALA A 57 -11.93 -18.37 3.10
C ALA A 57 -10.64 -17.67 3.54
N PHE A 58 -10.38 -16.47 3.03
CA PHE A 58 -9.23 -15.66 3.45
C PHE A 58 -9.33 -15.25 4.92
N ASP A 59 -10.53 -14.86 5.40
CA ASP A 59 -10.76 -14.48 6.80
C ASP A 59 -10.53 -15.62 7.81
N GLN A 60 -10.51 -16.88 7.36
CA GLN A 60 -10.19 -18.03 8.21
C GLN A 60 -8.69 -18.31 8.32
N LEU A 61 -7.84 -17.62 7.55
CA LEU A 61 -6.39 -17.81 7.56
C LEU A 61 -5.76 -16.96 8.67
N ASP A 62 -5.04 -17.59 9.59
CA ASP A 62 -4.36 -16.94 10.72
C ASP A 62 -2.84 -16.81 10.51
N ASP A 63 -2.27 -17.59 9.60
CA ASP A 63 -0.85 -17.56 9.23
C ASP A 63 -0.57 -16.68 8.01
N GLU A 64 0.47 -15.84 8.11
CA GLU A 64 0.87 -14.91 7.05
C GLU A 64 1.33 -15.65 5.77
N ALA A 65 1.96 -16.82 5.89
CA ALA A 65 2.40 -17.58 4.73
C ALA A 65 1.21 -18.19 3.98
N ASP A 66 0.19 -18.65 4.71
CA ASP A 66 -1.05 -19.17 4.11
C ASP A 66 -1.86 -18.06 3.45
N GLN A 67 -1.95 -16.88 4.08
CA GLN A 67 -2.55 -15.69 3.48
C GLN A 67 -1.82 -15.27 2.20
N LEU A 68 -0.49 -15.28 2.20
CA LEU A 68 0.30 -14.96 1.02
C LEU A 68 0.10 -15.98 -0.10
N ALA A 69 0.06 -17.28 0.22
CA ALA A 69 -0.20 -18.34 -0.74
C ALA A 69 -1.60 -18.22 -1.35
N PHE A 70 -2.60 -17.88 -0.53
CA PHE A 70 -3.97 -17.60 -0.99
C PHE A 70 -3.98 -16.42 -1.98
N ILE A 71 -3.34 -15.31 -1.62
CA ILE A 71 -3.22 -14.12 -2.46
C ILE A 71 -2.50 -14.46 -3.78
N GLU A 72 -1.42 -15.23 -3.74
CA GLU A 72 -0.70 -15.65 -4.95
C GLU A 72 -1.55 -16.53 -5.87
N HIS A 73 -2.43 -17.34 -5.28
CA HIS A 73 -3.32 -18.22 -6.03
C HIS A 73 -4.49 -17.48 -6.69
N PHE A 74 -5.19 -16.64 -5.93
CA PHE A 74 -6.43 -16.00 -6.39
C PHE A 74 -6.19 -14.61 -7.00
N CYS A 75 -5.09 -13.96 -6.65
CA CYS A 75 -4.68 -12.64 -7.15
C CYS A 75 -3.23 -12.70 -7.69
N PRO A 76 -2.96 -13.43 -8.80
CA PRO A 76 -1.59 -13.67 -9.29
C PRO A 76 -0.81 -12.39 -9.66
N HIS A 77 -1.52 -11.29 -9.91
CA HIS A 77 -0.96 -9.97 -10.22
C HIS A 77 -0.95 -9.00 -9.03
N TYR A 78 -1.11 -9.49 -7.79
CA TYR A 78 -1.22 -8.61 -6.61
C TYR A 78 -0.01 -7.67 -6.47
N ARG A 79 1.20 -8.11 -6.85
CA ARG A 79 2.41 -7.27 -6.77
C ARG A 79 2.32 -6.06 -7.70
N ASP A 80 1.73 -6.25 -8.88
CA ASP A 80 1.50 -5.17 -9.83
C ASP A 80 0.41 -4.22 -9.30
N ILE A 81 -0.64 -4.76 -8.68
CA ILE A 81 -1.69 -3.97 -8.02
C ILE A 81 -1.10 -3.12 -6.91
N VAL A 82 -0.28 -3.69 -6.02
CA VAL A 82 0.42 -2.96 -4.94
C VAL A 82 1.26 -1.84 -5.51
N LYS A 83 2.09 -2.14 -6.53
CA LYS A 83 2.98 -1.15 -7.13
C LYS A 83 2.21 -0.01 -7.81
N LEU A 84 1.21 -0.33 -8.63
CA LEU A 84 0.40 0.67 -9.31
C LEU A 84 -0.32 1.58 -8.31
N THR A 85 -0.91 1.00 -7.27
CA THR A 85 -1.60 1.75 -6.21
C THR A 85 -0.63 2.65 -5.45
N TYR A 86 0.57 2.15 -5.14
CA TYR A 86 1.61 2.94 -4.51
C TYR A 86 2.06 4.12 -5.38
N ASP A 87 2.33 3.88 -6.67
CA ASP A 87 2.75 4.92 -7.61
C ASP A 87 1.67 6.00 -7.79
N GLU A 88 0.40 5.62 -7.79
CA GLU A 88 -0.75 6.54 -7.83
C GLU A 88 -0.82 7.42 -6.59
N LEU A 89 -0.75 6.82 -5.39
CA LEU A 89 -0.77 7.56 -4.13
C LEU A 89 0.42 8.52 -3.98
N MET A 90 1.62 8.08 -4.37
CA MET A 90 2.82 8.94 -4.36
C MET A 90 2.67 10.13 -5.32
N ARG A 91 2.04 9.93 -6.48
CA ARG A 91 1.73 11.01 -7.41
C ARG A 91 0.72 11.99 -6.81
N GLU A 92 -0.34 11.51 -6.16
CA GLU A 92 -1.33 12.36 -5.51
C GLU A 92 -0.70 13.24 -4.42
N ILE A 93 0.15 12.66 -3.57
CA ILE A 93 0.90 13.42 -2.55
C ILE A 93 1.77 14.48 -3.22
N LYS A 94 2.47 14.13 -4.30
CA LYS A 94 3.30 15.08 -5.05
C LYS A 94 2.49 16.26 -5.58
N GLU A 95 1.31 16.00 -6.14
CA GLU A 95 0.42 17.01 -6.69
C GLU A 95 -0.16 17.92 -5.60
N GLN A 96 -0.51 17.35 -4.44
CA GLN A 96 -0.98 18.11 -3.27
C GLN A 96 0.11 19.04 -2.72
N LEU A 97 1.34 18.55 -2.56
CA LEU A 97 2.47 19.35 -2.12
C LEU A 97 2.77 20.49 -3.10
N ALA A 98 2.74 20.22 -4.41
CA ALA A 98 2.95 21.24 -5.43
C ALA A 98 1.86 22.33 -5.40
N SER A 99 0.61 21.95 -5.11
CA SER A 99 -0.53 22.86 -5.04
C SER A 99 -0.55 23.73 -3.78
N THR A 100 0.18 23.33 -2.73
CA THR A 100 0.25 24.05 -1.44
C THR A 100 1.30 25.17 -1.46
N VAL A 101 2.13 25.26 -2.50
CA VAL A 101 3.25 26.23 -2.64
C VAL A 101 2.89 27.44 -3.53
N HIS A 102 1.60 27.62 -3.88
CA HIS A 102 1.08 28.79 -4.61
C HIS A 102 0.15 29.65 -3.75
#